data_AF-A0A8D8AYY1-F1
#
_entry.id   AF-A0A8D8AYY1-F1
#
_cell.length_a   1.000
_cell.length_b   1.000
_cell.length_c   1.000
_cell.angle_alpha   90.00
_cell.angle_beta   90.00
_cell.angle_gamma   90.00
#
_symmetry.space_group_name_H-M   'P 1'
#
loop_
_entity.id
_entity.type
_entity.pdbx_description
1 polymer ?
#
loop_
_entity_poly.entity_id
_entity_poly.type
_entity_poly.pdbx_seq_one_letter_code
_entity_poly.pdbx_strand_id
1 'polypeptide(L)'
;IGVTAILTLLTPLAAKGGIGLLIAVRIIEGVFEGVTFPCIHAVWSRWAPPTERSRMASIAFAGNYAGTVVSMPLSGIFANAYGWESVFYIFGVVGCIWFVAWMFFIKTSPEVDHWISPKEKEFILGSLGRTEGVKEKIKHPWRGILTSAAVWALVASHFSENWGFYTLLTQLPTFLKDTMHFQLEKTGFISAIPYLVMGILLFVSGYLADTSIVKGWLTT
;
A
#
# COMPACT_ATOMS: atom_id res chain seq x y z
N ILE A 1 -0.65 -3.31 10.31
CA ILE A 1 0.31 -4.41 10.01
C ILE A 1 0.36 -5.45 11.13
N GLY A 2 0.87 -5.17 12.34
CA GLY A 2 0.95 -6.20 13.38
C GLY A 2 -0.42 -6.81 13.76
N VAL A 3 -1.40 -5.95 14.04
CA VAL A 3 -2.78 -6.40 14.35
C VAL A 3 -3.41 -7.11 13.15
N THR A 4 -3.28 -6.55 11.94
CA THR A 4 -3.84 -7.14 10.72
C THR A 4 -3.24 -8.53 10.45
N ALA A 5 -1.93 -8.71 10.58
CA ALA A 5 -1.26 -10.00 10.41
C ALA A 5 -1.76 -11.07 11.40
N ILE A 6 -1.97 -10.69 12.67
CA ILE A 6 -2.56 -11.59 13.68
C ILE A 6 -4.00 -11.96 13.31
N LEU A 7 -4.81 -11.00 12.87
CA LEU A 7 -6.18 -11.26 12.43
C LEU A 7 -6.24 -12.13 11.18
N THR A 8 -5.28 -11.97 10.25
CA THR A 8 -5.12 -12.86 9.10
C THR A 8 -4.85 -14.29 9.55
N LEU A 9 -3.98 -14.52 10.56
CA LEU A 9 -3.75 -15.85 11.15
C LEU A 9 -5.00 -16.45 11.80
N LEU A 10 -5.84 -15.61 12.41
CA LEU A 10 -7.08 -16.03 13.05
C LEU A 10 -8.21 -16.29 12.06
N THR A 11 -8.10 -15.84 10.80
CA THR A 11 -9.17 -15.91 9.80
C THR A 11 -9.65 -17.34 9.52
N PRO A 12 -8.78 -18.36 9.34
CA PRO A 12 -9.24 -19.75 9.16
C PRO A 12 -9.97 -20.31 10.39
N LEU A 13 -9.52 -19.95 11.60
CA LEU A 13 -10.17 -20.37 12.85
C LEU A 13 -11.54 -19.70 13.00
N ALA A 14 -11.63 -18.41 12.66
CA ALA A 14 -12.88 -17.66 12.67
C ALA A 14 -13.89 -18.23 11.67
N ALA A 15 -13.44 -18.65 10.48
CA ALA A 15 -14.30 -19.29 9.49
C ALA A 15 -14.92 -20.60 10.01
N LYS A 16 -14.16 -21.40 10.77
CA LYS A 16 -14.66 -22.63 11.41
C LYS A 16 -15.66 -22.36 12.54
N GLY A 17 -15.52 -21.23 13.24
CA GLY A 17 -16.42 -20.80 14.32
C GLY A 17 -17.74 -20.20 13.85
N GLY A 18 -17.91 -19.99 12.54
CA GLY A 18 -19.16 -19.54 11.92
C GLY A 18 -19.05 -18.17 11.23
N ILE A 19 -20.02 -17.89 10.36
CA ILE A 19 -19.99 -16.71 9.48
C ILE A 19 -19.94 -15.38 10.26
N GLY A 20 -20.63 -15.29 11.40
CA GLY A 20 -20.63 -14.07 12.21
C GLY A 20 -19.24 -13.73 12.78
N LEU A 21 -18.49 -14.75 13.20
CA LEU A 21 -17.12 -14.56 13.70
C LEU A 21 -16.16 -14.17 12.58
N LEU A 22 -16.30 -14.77 11.40
CA LEU A 22 -15.54 -14.39 10.20
C LEU A 22 -15.80 -12.92 9.82
N ILE A 23 -17.06 -12.50 9.79
CA ILE A 23 -17.43 -11.10 9.50
C ILE A 23 -16.82 -10.16 10.54
N ALA A 24 -16.91 -10.49 11.83
CA ALA A 24 -16.33 -9.66 12.89
C ALA A 24 -14.81 -9.49 12.73
N VAL A 25 -14.08 -10.58 12.48
CA VAL A 25 -12.62 -10.54 12.23
C VAL A 25 -12.30 -9.67 11.01
N ARG A 26 -13.06 -9.80 9.91
CA ARG A 26 -12.85 -9.01 8.69
C ARG A 26 -13.13 -7.52 8.88
N ILE A 27 -14.16 -7.16 9.64
CA ILE A 27 -14.44 -5.75 9.98
C ILE A 27 -13.26 -5.17 10.77
N ILE A 28 -12.78 -5.88 11.78
CA ILE A 28 -11.68 -5.42 12.61
C ILE A 28 -10.40 -5.32 11.77
N GLU A 29 -10.11 -6.31 10.93
CA GLU A 29 -8.97 -6.30 10.00
C GLU A 29 -9.02 -5.05 9.10
N GLY A 30 -10.16 -4.75 8.49
CA GLY A 30 -10.35 -3.56 7.66
C GLY A 30 -10.15 -2.24 8.40
N VAL A 31 -10.58 -2.13 9.66
CA VAL A 31 -10.36 -0.91 10.47
C VAL A 31 -8.87 -0.66 10.70
N PHE A 32 -8.11 -1.71 11.03
CA PHE A 32 -6.66 -1.58 11.25
C PHE A 32 -5.86 -1.46 9.96
N GLU A 33 -6.38 -1.97 8.85
CA GLU A 33 -5.74 -1.84 7.54
C GLU A 33 -5.96 -0.45 6.94
N GLY A 34 -7.13 0.16 7.15
CA GLY A 34 -7.48 1.47 6.59
C GLY A 34 -6.56 2.63 7.04
N VAL A 35 -5.91 2.51 8.20
CA VAL A 35 -4.95 3.53 8.68
C VAL A 35 -3.57 3.43 8.04
N THR A 36 -3.31 2.41 7.23
CA THR A 36 -1.97 2.12 6.67
C THR A 36 -1.47 3.25 5.76
N PHE A 37 -2.25 3.68 4.77
CA PHE A 37 -1.81 4.74 3.84
C PHE A 37 -1.57 6.10 4.52
N PRO A 38 -2.47 6.62 5.38
CA PRO A 38 -2.19 7.84 6.14
C PRO A 38 -0.94 7.76 7.00
N CYS A 39 -0.69 6.61 7.66
CA CYS A 39 0.51 6.40 8.47
C CYS A 39 1.79 6.44 7.63
N ILE A 40 1.78 5.85 6.43
CA ILE A 40 2.92 5.90 5.50
C ILE A 40 3.24 7.35 5.12
N HIS A 41 2.23 8.14 4.74
CA HIS A 41 2.42 9.55 4.43
C HIS A 41 2.92 10.37 5.63
N ALA A 42 2.48 10.03 6.85
CA ALA A 42 2.97 10.66 8.07
C ALA A 42 4.47 10.38 8.31
N VAL A 43 4.95 9.17 8.02
CA VAL A 43 6.38 8.83 8.09
C VAL A 43 7.16 9.64 7.05
N TRP A 44 6.71 9.69 5.80
CA TRP A 44 7.39 10.47 4.75
C TRP A 44 7.43 11.96 5.04
N SER A 45 6.41 12.52 5.68
CA SER A 45 6.42 13.94 6.06
C SER A 45 7.60 14.32 6.97
N ARG A 46 8.19 13.33 7.66
CA ARG A 46 9.33 13.50 8.59
C ARG A 46 10.66 13.01 8.04
N TRP A 47 10.63 12.08 7.10
CA TRP A 47 11.82 11.38 6.59
C TRP A 47 12.19 11.75 5.16
N ALA A 48 11.26 12.28 4.37
CA ALA A 48 11.48 12.54 2.95
C ALA A 48 11.77 14.03 2.69
N PRO A 49 13.00 14.38 2.27
CA PRO A 49 13.32 15.71 1.75
C PRO A 49 12.37 16.09 0.60
N PRO A 50 11.98 17.37 0.46
CA PRO A 50 11.03 17.79 -0.58
C PRO A 50 11.44 17.39 -2.00
N THR A 51 12.74 17.41 -2.31
CA THR A 51 13.32 17.06 -3.61
C THR A 51 13.23 15.57 -3.94
N GLU A 52 13.20 14.69 -2.93
CA GLU A 52 13.23 13.24 -3.10
C GLU A 52 11.90 12.55 -2.77
N ARG A 53 10.94 13.31 -2.24
CA ARG A 53 9.66 12.79 -1.74
C ARG A 53 8.88 11.99 -2.78
N SER A 54 8.81 12.48 -4.02
CA SER A 54 8.09 11.77 -5.09
C SER A 54 8.76 10.44 -5.42
N ARG A 55 10.10 10.38 -5.43
CA ARG A 55 10.85 9.14 -5.70
C ARG A 55 10.65 8.11 -4.59
N MET A 56 10.73 8.54 -3.34
CA MET A 56 10.48 7.66 -2.18
C MET A 56 9.05 7.11 -2.18
N ALA A 57 8.07 7.96 -2.50
CA ALA A 57 6.67 7.56 -2.60
C ALA A 57 6.46 6.52 -3.72
N SER A 58 7.01 6.77 -4.92
CA SER A 58 6.89 5.85 -6.06
C SER A 58 7.49 4.48 -5.78
N ILE A 59 8.65 4.41 -5.12
CA ILE A 59 9.28 3.13 -4.74
C ILE A 59 8.38 2.35 -3.77
N ALA A 60 7.79 3.03 -2.79
CA ALA A 60 6.93 2.38 -1.82
C ALA A 60 5.61 1.89 -2.43
N PHE A 61 4.98 2.70 -3.29
CA PHE A 61 3.74 2.30 -3.98
C PHE A 61 4.00 1.18 -5.01
N ALA A 62 5.18 1.13 -5.64
CA ALA A 62 5.58 0.00 -6.48
C ALA A 62 5.56 -1.33 -5.70
N GLY A 63 5.84 -1.29 -4.39
CA GLY A 63 5.74 -2.44 -3.49
C GLY A 63 4.32 -3.04 -3.41
N ASN A 64 3.26 -2.23 -3.56
CA ASN A 64 1.88 -2.72 -3.54
C ASN A 64 1.60 -3.65 -4.75
N TYR A 65 2.00 -3.21 -5.94
CA TYR A 65 1.86 -4.01 -7.16
C TYR A 65 2.75 -5.25 -7.13
N ALA A 66 4.01 -5.11 -6.69
CA ALA A 66 4.93 -6.24 -6.54
C ALA A 66 4.37 -7.28 -5.55
N GLY A 67 3.83 -6.84 -4.42
CA GLY A 67 3.17 -7.72 -3.45
C GLY A 67 1.98 -8.47 -4.05
N THR A 68 1.16 -7.81 -4.87
CA THR A 68 0.03 -8.45 -5.58
C THR A 68 0.52 -9.50 -6.57
N VAL A 69 1.50 -9.15 -7.42
CA VAL A 69 2.08 -10.05 -8.43
C VAL A 69 2.70 -11.30 -7.81
N VAL A 70 3.33 -11.18 -6.65
CA VAL A 70 3.93 -12.31 -5.93
C VAL A 70 2.88 -13.09 -5.14
N SER A 71 1.93 -12.41 -4.51
CA SER A 71 0.96 -13.07 -3.64
C SER A 71 -0.06 -13.91 -4.39
N MET A 72 -0.50 -13.49 -5.58
CA MET A 72 -1.53 -14.23 -6.33
C MET A 72 -1.07 -15.63 -6.76
N PRO A 73 0.12 -15.82 -7.39
CA PRO A 73 0.59 -17.16 -7.74
C PRO A 73 0.92 -18.01 -6.51
N LEU A 74 1.57 -17.42 -5.49
CA LEU A 74 1.88 -18.13 -4.24
C LEU A 74 0.60 -18.63 -3.55
N SER A 75 -0.44 -17.80 -3.52
CA SER A 75 -1.73 -18.19 -2.97
C SER A 75 -2.34 -19.36 -3.74
N GLY A 76 -2.26 -19.37 -5.07
CA GLY A 76 -2.71 -20.48 -5.91
C GLY A 76 -1.96 -21.79 -5.64
N ILE A 77 -0.63 -21.72 -5.52
CA ILE A 77 0.24 -22.88 -5.23
C ILE A 77 -0.09 -23.45 -3.84
N PHE A 78 -0.11 -22.61 -2.80
CA PHE A 78 -0.36 -23.07 -1.44
C PHE A 78 -1.79 -23.57 -1.25
N ALA A 79 -2.78 -22.88 -1.82
CA ALA A 79 -4.17 -23.31 -1.76
C ALA A 79 -4.39 -24.69 -2.39
N ASN A 80 -3.70 -24.98 -3.50
CA ASN A 80 -3.79 -26.27 -4.17
C ASN A 80 -3.07 -27.39 -3.40
N ALA A 81 -1.89 -27.11 -2.84
CA ALA A 81 -1.06 -28.13 -2.18
C ALA A 81 -1.50 -28.44 -0.74
N TYR A 82 -1.90 -27.42 0.03
CA TYR A 82 -2.12 -27.52 1.48
C TYR A 82 -3.51 -27.03 1.93
N GLY A 83 -4.40 -26.71 0.98
CA GLY A 83 -5.70 -26.13 1.26
C GLY A 83 -5.67 -24.60 1.41
N TRP A 84 -6.84 -23.98 1.32
CA TRP A 84 -6.99 -22.52 1.28
C TRP A 84 -6.55 -21.84 2.59
N GLU A 85 -6.64 -22.54 3.72
CA GLU A 85 -6.24 -22.04 5.04
C GLU A 85 -4.74 -21.73 5.11
N SER A 86 -3.92 -22.49 4.36
CA SER A 86 -2.46 -22.34 4.35
C SER A 86 -2.00 -20.95 3.91
N VAL A 87 -2.74 -20.32 2.99
CA VAL A 87 -2.48 -18.97 2.49
C VAL A 87 -2.49 -17.97 3.66
N PHE A 88 -3.51 -18.04 4.50
CA PHE A 88 -3.66 -17.16 5.66
C PHE A 88 -2.54 -17.34 6.68
N TYR A 89 -2.14 -18.60 6.94
CA TYR A 89 -1.06 -18.89 7.88
C TYR A 89 0.29 -18.37 7.38
N ILE A 90 0.62 -18.59 6.10
CA ILE A 90 1.90 -18.16 5.53
C ILE A 90 1.98 -16.63 5.49
N PHE A 91 0.99 -15.95 4.92
CA PHE A 91 1.00 -14.48 4.84
C PHE A 91 0.90 -13.82 6.22
N GLY A 92 0.13 -14.40 7.14
CA GLY A 92 0.06 -13.92 8.52
C GLY A 92 1.38 -14.05 9.26
N VAL A 93 2.11 -15.17 9.14
CA VAL A 93 3.43 -15.35 9.76
C VAL A 93 4.45 -14.39 9.16
N VAL A 94 4.49 -14.26 7.84
CA VAL A 94 5.38 -13.30 7.15
C VAL A 94 5.07 -11.86 7.60
N GLY A 95 3.79 -11.50 7.72
CA GLY A 95 3.37 -10.20 8.23
C GLY A 95 3.79 -9.95 9.67
N CYS A 96 3.73 -10.96 10.54
CA CYS A 96 4.23 -10.88 11.92
C CYS A 96 5.75 -10.68 11.97
N ILE A 97 6.51 -11.45 11.19
CA ILE A 97 7.98 -11.31 11.09
C ILE A 97 8.34 -9.91 10.58
N TRP A 98 7.65 -9.44 9.54
CA TRP A 98 7.84 -8.09 9.00
C TRP A 98 7.52 -7.01 10.02
N PHE A 99 6.44 -7.15 10.79
CA PHE A 99 6.10 -6.21 11.86
C PHE A 99 7.20 -6.14 12.92
N VAL A 100 7.72 -7.29 13.36
CA VAL A 100 8.82 -7.35 14.32
C VAL A 100 10.07 -6.66 13.76
N ALA A 101 10.45 -6.98 12.52
CA ALA A 101 11.56 -6.31 11.84
C ALA A 101 11.35 -4.79 11.77
N TRP A 102 10.17 -4.34 11.35
CA TRP A 102 9.83 -2.92 11.25
C TRP A 102 10.00 -2.17 12.57
N MET A 103 9.60 -2.79 13.69
CA MET A 103 9.75 -2.20 15.03
C MET A 103 11.23 -1.98 15.43
N PHE A 104 12.12 -2.87 14.99
CA PHE A 104 13.55 -2.73 15.22
C PHE A 104 14.18 -1.69 14.31
N PHE A 105 13.89 -1.74 12.99
CA PHE A 105 14.58 -0.95 11.98
C PHE A 105 14.05 0.47 11.78
N ILE A 106 12.74 0.70 11.91
CA ILE A 106 12.14 2.00 11.53
C ILE A 106 11.76 2.80 12.77
N LYS A 107 12.19 4.06 12.80
CA LYS A 107 11.88 5.00 13.87
C LYS A 107 10.98 6.14 13.40
N THR A 108 10.25 6.72 14.35
CA THR A 108 9.17 7.69 14.09
C THR A 108 9.66 9.06 13.61
N SER A 109 10.92 9.41 13.88
CA SER A 109 11.59 10.61 13.35
C SER A 109 13.09 10.38 13.26
N PRO A 110 13.79 11.10 12.36
CA PRO A 110 15.25 11.05 12.26
C PRO A 110 15.96 11.55 13.54
N GLU A 111 15.26 12.31 14.39
CA GLU A 111 15.80 12.80 15.66
C GLU A 111 16.02 11.68 16.69
N VAL A 112 15.11 10.71 16.74
CA VAL A 112 15.12 9.58 17.68
C VAL A 112 15.80 8.34 17.11
N ASP A 113 16.23 8.40 15.85
CA ASP A 113 16.97 7.31 15.23
C ASP A 113 18.44 7.36 15.66
N HIS A 114 18.93 6.25 16.22
CA HIS A 114 20.32 6.11 16.67
C HIS A 114 21.24 5.55 15.57
N TRP A 115 20.69 5.03 14.49
CA TRP A 115 21.44 4.42 13.37
C TRP A 115 21.65 5.39 12.20
N ILE A 116 21.00 6.55 12.23
CA ILE A 116 21.17 7.58 11.21
C ILE A 116 22.56 8.23 11.30
N SER A 117 23.18 8.49 10.14
CA SER A 117 24.44 9.24 10.12
C SER A 117 24.19 10.71 10.50
N PRO A 118 25.13 11.38 11.21
CA PRO A 118 24.96 12.80 11.56
C PRO A 118 24.75 13.70 10.34
N LYS A 119 25.44 13.40 9.22
CA LYS A 119 25.31 14.15 7.96
C LYS A 119 23.91 14.04 7.35
N GLU A 120 23.36 12.81 7.33
CA GLU A 120 22.02 12.56 6.81
C GLU A 120 20.96 13.22 7.68
N LYS A 121 21.12 13.16 9.00
CA LYS A 121 20.22 13.81 9.95
C LYS A 121 20.18 15.33 9.73
N GLU A 122 21.33 15.97 9.59
CA GLU A 122 21.42 17.40 9.31
C GLU A 122 20.80 17.77 7.95
N PHE A 123 21.06 16.96 6.92
CA PHE A 123 20.47 17.16 5.60
C PHE A 123 18.94 17.10 5.61
N ILE A 124 18.35 16.07 6.24
CA ILE A 124 16.90 15.92 6.33
C ILE A 124 16.27 17.06 7.12
N LEU A 125 16.81 17.37 8.31
CA LEU A 125 16.27 18.43 9.17
C LEU A 125 16.39 19.81 8.51
N GLY A 126 17.52 20.10 7.87
CA GLY A 126 17.73 21.33 7.11
C GLY A 126 16.78 21.46 5.91
N SER A 127 16.55 20.35 5.19
CA SER A 127 15.66 20.34 4.01
C SER A 127 14.17 20.45 4.35
N LEU A 128 13.76 20.01 5.54
CA LEU A 128 12.36 20.09 5.98
C LEU A 128 11.99 21.48 6.51
N GLY A 129 12.95 22.41 6.64
CA GLY A 129 12.72 23.76 7.14
C GLY A 129 12.10 23.78 8.53
N ARG A 130 12.31 22.73 9.32
CA ARG A 130 11.67 22.54 10.61
C ARG A 130 12.37 23.44 11.63
N THR A 131 11.94 24.70 11.71
CA THR A 131 12.33 25.59 12.80
C THR A 131 11.85 24.98 14.11
N GLU A 132 12.78 24.62 14.99
CA GLU A 132 12.46 24.19 16.34
C GLU A 132 11.56 25.25 17.00
N GLY A 133 10.35 24.87 17.44
CA GLY A 133 9.63 25.63 18.46
C GLY A 133 8.27 26.24 18.14
N VAL A 134 7.78 26.29 16.89
CA VAL A 134 6.46 26.93 16.63
C VAL A 134 5.41 25.88 16.27
N LYS A 135 4.70 25.36 17.30
CA LYS A 135 3.37 24.76 17.13
C LYS A 135 2.37 25.86 16.80
N GLU A 136 2.49 26.46 15.62
CA GLU A 136 1.45 27.35 15.14
C GLU A 136 0.15 26.54 15.00
N LYS A 137 -0.95 27.07 15.54
CA LYS A 137 -2.27 26.46 15.31
C LYS A 137 -2.60 26.62 13.84
N ILE A 138 -2.19 25.65 13.02
CA ILE A 138 -2.52 25.59 11.61
C ILE A 138 -4.05 25.52 11.51
N LYS A 139 -4.68 26.61 11.06
CA LYS A 139 -6.11 26.65 10.80
C LYS A 139 -6.35 26.03 9.43
N HIS A 140 -6.66 24.73 9.41
CA HIS A 140 -6.88 24.00 8.16
C HIS A 140 -8.09 24.58 7.39
N PRO A 141 -7.92 25.00 6.12
CA PRO A 141 -8.99 25.61 5.32
C PRO A 141 -9.92 24.54 4.73
N TRP A 142 -10.64 23.80 5.59
CA TRP A 142 -11.52 22.69 5.20
C TRP A 142 -12.52 23.08 4.11
N ARG A 143 -13.13 24.26 4.23
CA ARG A 143 -14.07 24.76 3.23
C ARG A 143 -13.39 24.94 1.86
N GLY A 144 -12.21 25.55 1.83
CA GLY A 144 -11.46 25.76 0.58
C GLY A 144 -11.02 24.45 -0.08
N ILE A 145 -10.62 23.47 0.73
CA ILE A 145 -10.28 22.12 0.25
C ILE A 145 -11.53 21.46 -0.37
N LEU A 146 -12.66 21.48 0.34
CA LEU A 146 -13.90 20.84 -0.12
C LEU A 146 -14.59 21.55 -1.29
N THR A 147 -14.30 22.84 -1.53
CA THR A 147 -14.85 23.57 -2.68
C THR A 147 -13.90 23.63 -3.88
N SER A 148 -12.69 23.08 -3.77
CA SER A 148 -11.69 23.13 -4.84
C SER A 148 -12.02 22.13 -5.96
N ALA A 149 -12.11 22.62 -7.19
CA ALA A 149 -12.32 21.77 -8.37
C ALA A 149 -11.17 20.77 -8.58
N ALA A 150 -9.93 21.17 -8.29
CA ALA A 150 -8.76 20.30 -8.42
C ALA A 150 -8.83 19.11 -7.43
N VAL A 151 -9.32 19.34 -6.21
CA VAL A 151 -9.51 18.27 -5.21
C VAL A 151 -10.54 17.27 -5.70
N TRP A 152 -11.68 17.75 -6.21
CA TRP A 152 -12.72 16.85 -6.74
C TRP A 152 -12.30 16.11 -8.01
N ALA A 153 -11.50 16.74 -8.88
CA ALA A 153 -10.92 16.06 -10.04
C ALA A 153 -10.01 14.89 -9.60
N LEU A 154 -9.18 15.11 -8.57
CA LEU A 154 -8.35 14.05 -7.97
C LEU A 154 -9.20 12.95 -7.33
N VAL A 155 -10.25 13.30 -6.58
CA VAL A 155 -11.17 12.32 -5.96
C VAL A 155 -11.84 11.45 -7.03
N ALA A 156 -12.38 12.05 -8.09
CA ALA A 156 -13.04 11.32 -9.17
C ALA A 156 -12.07 10.41 -9.93
N SER A 157 -10.85 10.89 -10.18
CA SER A 157 -9.79 10.10 -10.83
C SER A 157 -9.38 8.91 -9.98
N HIS A 158 -9.14 9.14 -8.68
CA HIS A 158 -8.76 8.11 -7.72
C HIS A 158 -9.88 7.08 -7.51
N PHE A 159 -11.14 7.53 -7.45
CA PHE A 159 -12.30 6.64 -7.37
C PHE A 159 -12.37 5.70 -8.59
N SER A 160 -12.21 6.26 -9.79
CA SER A 160 -12.28 5.49 -11.04
C SER A 160 -11.15 4.45 -11.13
N GLU A 161 -9.94 4.83 -10.70
CA GLU A 161 -8.79 3.93 -10.61
C GLU A 161 -9.04 2.78 -9.61
N ASN A 162 -9.48 3.11 -8.39
CA ASN A 162 -9.73 2.10 -7.36
C ASN A 162 -10.87 1.15 -7.76
N TRP A 163 -11.92 1.68 -8.38
CA TRP A 163 -13.02 0.87 -8.88
C TRP A 163 -12.53 -0.17 -9.88
N GLY A 164 -11.77 0.25 -10.89
CA GLY A 164 -11.20 -0.66 -11.89
C GLY A 164 -10.25 -1.68 -11.27
N PHE A 165 -9.35 -1.22 -10.40
CA PHE A 165 -8.37 -2.07 -9.72
C PHE A 165 -9.04 -3.16 -8.88
N TYR A 166 -9.94 -2.80 -7.96
CA TYR A 166 -10.59 -3.76 -7.07
C TYR A 166 -11.57 -4.68 -7.79
N THR A 167 -12.23 -4.21 -8.84
CA THR A 167 -13.10 -5.06 -9.67
C THR A 167 -12.29 -6.18 -10.30
N LEU A 168 -11.15 -5.85 -10.93
CA LEU A 168 -10.25 -6.85 -11.47
C LEU A 168 -9.69 -7.75 -10.36
N LEU A 169 -9.32 -7.20 -9.20
CA LEU A 169 -8.69 -7.98 -8.13
C LEU A 169 -9.62 -9.04 -7.56
N THR A 170 -10.89 -8.69 -7.38
CA THR A 170 -11.87 -9.57 -6.76
C THR A 170 -12.55 -10.51 -7.75
N GLN A 171 -12.82 -10.05 -8.98
CA GLN A 171 -13.62 -10.80 -9.94
C GLN A 171 -12.79 -11.59 -10.96
N LEU A 172 -11.57 -11.16 -11.27
CA LEU A 172 -10.75 -11.82 -12.30
C LEU A 172 -10.44 -13.29 -11.98
N PRO A 173 -10.04 -13.68 -10.75
CA PRO A 173 -9.77 -15.08 -10.45
C PRO A 173 -11.02 -15.94 -10.56
N THR A 174 -12.15 -15.44 -10.05
CA THR A 174 -13.46 -16.12 -10.10
C THR A 174 -13.92 -16.30 -11.53
N PHE A 175 -13.81 -15.26 -12.37
CA PHE A 175 -14.17 -15.33 -13.78
C PHE A 175 -13.33 -16.34 -14.57
N LEU A 176 -12.01 -16.37 -14.34
CA LEU A 176 -11.12 -17.33 -14.99
C LEU A 176 -11.41 -18.78 -14.58
N LYS A 177 -11.79 -18.99 -13.32
CA LYS A 177 -12.15 -20.31 -12.80
C LYS A 177 -13.52 -20.77 -13.29
N ASP A 178 -14.55 -19.96 -13.11
CA ASP A 178 -15.94 -20.38 -13.27
C ASP A 178 -16.40 -20.33 -14.73
N THR A 179 -15.96 -19.31 -15.49
CA THR A 179 -16.36 -19.13 -16.90
C THR A 179 -15.37 -19.78 -17.85
N MET A 180 -14.07 -19.58 -17.63
CA MET A 180 -13.02 -20.04 -18.53
C MET A 180 -12.44 -21.40 -18.14
N HIS A 181 -12.93 -22.00 -17.04
CA HIS A 181 -12.56 -23.33 -16.55
C HIS A 181 -11.04 -23.55 -16.39
N PHE A 182 -10.29 -22.50 -16.03
CA PHE A 182 -8.86 -22.61 -15.73
C PHE A 182 -8.61 -23.37 -14.42
N GLN A 183 -7.56 -24.19 -14.42
CA GLN A 183 -7.06 -24.83 -13.20
C GLN A 183 -6.55 -23.77 -12.20
N LEU A 184 -6.78 -24.00 -10.91
CA LEU A 184 -6.50 -23.04 -9.82
C LEU A 184 -5.06 -22.50 -9.84
N GLU A 185 -4.09 -23.36 -10.18
CA GLU A 185 -2.67 -22.98 -10.31
C GLU A 185 -2.47 -21.95 -11.44
N LYS A 186 -2.99 -22.23 -12.64
CA LYS A 186 -2.87 -21.32 -13.80
C LYS A 186 -3.62 -20.02 -13.58
N THR A 187 -4.75 -20.06 -12.87
CA THR A 187 -5.54 -18.88 -12.52
C THR A 187 -4.73 -17.89 -11.70
N GLY A 188 -3.97 -18.35 -10.69
CA GLY A 188 -3.11 -17.47 -9.88
C GLY A 188 -2.04 -16.73 -10.71
N PHE A 189 -1.39 -17.43 -11.65
CA PHE A 189 -0.40 -16.83 -12.56
C PHE A 189 -1.02 -15.85 -13.55
N ILE A 190 -2.13 -16.22 -14.19
CA ILE A 190 -2.78 -15.38 -15.21
C ILE A 190 -3.37 -14.13 -14.55
N SER A 191 -3.96 -14.25 -13.36
CA SER A 191 -4.50 -13.10 -12.63
C SER A 191 -3.42 -12.11 -12.19
N ALA A 192 -2.15 -12.52 -12.07
CA ALA A 192 -1.05 -11.61 -11.74
C ALA A 192 -0.59 -10.72 -12.91
N ILE A 193 -0.86 -11.13 -14.17
CA ILE A 193 -0.36 -10.45 -15.37
C ILE A 193 -0.83 -8.99 -15.46
N PRO A 194 -2.13 -8.65 -15.28
CA PRO A 194 -2.57 -7.26 -15.35
C PRO A 194 -1.84 -6.37 -14.34
N TYR A 195 -1.60 -6.85 -13.13
CA TYR A 195 -0.89 -6.11 -12.08
C TYR A 195 0.59 -5.94 -12.38
N LEU A 196 1.22 -6.93 -13.01
CA LEU A 196 2.60 -6.83 -13.49
C LEU A 196 2.71 -5.75 -14.57
N VAL A 197 1.77 -5.75 -15.53
CA VAL A 197 1.70 -4.73 -16.58
C VAL A 197 1.46 -3.35 -15.98
N MET A 198 0.55 -3.21 -15.00
CA MET A 198 0.33 -1.95 -14.28
C MET A 198 1.61 -1.47 -13.59
N GLY A 199 2.35 -2.36 -12.92
CA GLY A 199 3.63 -2.03 -12.30
C GLY A 199 4.67 -1.51 -13.29
N ILE A 200 4.78 -2.15 -14.47
CA ILE A 200 5.69 -1.70 -15.54
C ILE A 200 5.25 -0.35 -16.11
N LEU A 201 3.95 -0.18 -16.38
CA LEU A 201 3.39 1.07 -16.91
C LEU A 201 3.52 2.23 -15.91
N LEU A 202 3.54 1.96 -14.60
CA LEU A 202 3.79 2.99 -13.58
C LEU A 202 5.17 3.65 -13.78
N PHE A 203 6.22 2.86 -14.05
CA PHE A 203 7.56 3.41 -14.31
C PHE A 203 7.61 4.20 -15.62
N VAL A 204 6.99 3.68 -16.68
CA VAL A 204 6.94 4.35 -17.99
C VAL A 204 6.17 5.67 -17.89
N SER A 205 5.01 5.67 -17.24
CA SER A 205 4.20 6.89 -17.05
C SER A 205 4.91 7.92 -16.17
N GLY A 206 5.62 7.50 -15.12
CA GLY A 206 6.47 8.40 -14.32
C GLY A 206 7.56 9.08 -15.15
N TYR A 207 8.29 8.31 -15.97
CA TYR A 207 9.31 8.86 -16.86
C TYR A 207 8.72 9.83 -17.90
N LEU A 208 7.57 9.49 -18.48
CA LEU A 208 6.87 10.35 -19.44
C LEU A 208 6.36 11.63 -18.76
N ALA A 209 5.87 11.56 -17.53
CA ALA A 209 5.42 12.72 -16.76
C ALA A 209 6.58 13.68 -16.48
N ASP A 210 7.71 13.17 -15.98
CA ASP A 210 8.92 13.97 -15.73
C ASP A 210 9.42 14.63 -17.02
N THR A 211 9.47 13.87 -18.12
CA THR A 211 9.86 14.40 -19.44
C THR A 211 8.90 15.49 -19.93
N SER A 212 7.60 15.35 -19.67
CA SER A 212 6.58 16.32 -20.08
C SER A 212 6.67 17.62 -19.27
N ILE A 213 7.03 17.53 -17.99
CA ILE A 213 7.27 18.70 -17.14
C ILE A 213 8.54 19.43 -17.60
N VAL A 214 9.65 18.71 -17.84
CA VAL A 214 10.91 19.31 -18.31
C VAL A 214 10.75 19.99 -19.67
N LYS A 215 9.91 19.44 -20.55
CA LYS A 215 9.58 20.02 -21.86
C LYS A 215 8.53 21.14 -21.81
N GLY A 216 7.94 21.42 -20.65
CA GLY A 216 6.92 22.45 -20.47
C GLY A 216 5.56 22.13 -21.09
N TRP A 217 5.26 20.85 -21.34
CA TRP A 217 3.97 20.41 -21.89
C TRP A 217 2.86 20.36 -20.83
N LEU A 218 3.25 20.25 -19.56
CA LEU A 218 2.36 20.25 -18.40
C LEU A 218 2.88 21.26 -17.37
N THR A 219 2.03 22.21 -16.97
CA THR A 219 2.28 23.09 -15.84
C THR A 219 1.72 22.44 -14.57
N THR A 220 2.50 22.45 -13.49
CA THR A 220 2.09 21.92 -12.17
C THR A 220 0.99 22.77 -11.53
#